data_AF-A0AAW5E6X5-F1
#
_entry.id   AF-A0AAW5E6X5-F1
#
_cell.length_a   1.000
_cell.length_b   1.000
_cell.length_c   1.000
_cell.angle_alpha   90.00
_cell.angle_beta   90.00
_cell.angle_gamma   90.00
#
_symmetry.space_group_name_H-M   'P 1'
#
loop_
_entity.id
_entity.type
_entity.pdbx_description
1 polymer ?
#
loop_
_entity_poly.entity_id
_entity_poly.type
_entity_poly.pdbx_seq_one_letter_code
_entity_poly.pdbx_strand_id
1 'polypeptide(L)'
;MNVKCKYLIIFTIFIVILVGCSNKTLKPDSSDNTSWLMKLAIDNNDYESFDALFSEGRKGSISESEFNELQDITTAGTDYKRYELLTFENGQMLLVRLAPSDNNTEIKIENVMLVPDEMKAMFKDLDPAITGKP
;
A
#
# COMPACT_ATOMS: atom_id res chain seq x y z
N MET A 1 -25.77 -43.56 9.45
CA MET A 1 -25.94 -42.11 9.19
C MET A 1 -27.19 -41.90 8.35
N ASN A 2 -28.25 -41.32 8.93
CA ASN A 2 -29.55 -41.16 8.26
C ASN A 2 -29.42 -40.31 6.99
N VAL A 3 -30.17 -40.65 5.95
CA VAL A 3 -30.18 -39.96 4.66
C VAL A 3 -30.38 -38.44 4.82
N LYS A 4 -31.19 -38.03 5.80
CA LYS A 4 -31.40 -36.63 6.20
C LYS A 4 -30.15 -35.91 6.71
N CYS A 5 -29.26 -36.60 7.45
CA CYS A 5 -27.98 -36.03 7.90
C CYS A 5 -26.99 -35.82 6.75
N LYS A 6 -27.02 -36.70 5.72
CA LYS A 6 -26.14 -36.53 4.55
C LYS A 6 -26.51 -35.28 3.76
N TYR A 7 -27.80 -35.03 3.56
CA TYR A 7 -28.27 -33.81 2.90
C TYR A 7 -27.96 -32.55 3.71
N LEU A 8 -28.03 -32.62 5.04
CA LEU A 8 -27.71 -31.48 5.91
C LEU A 8 -26.22 -31.11 5.81
N ILE A 9 -25.31 -32.09 5.80
CA ILE A 9 -23.86 -31.85 5.65
C ILE A 9 -23.54 -31.24 4.27
N ILE A 10 -24.14 -31.78 3.20
CA ILE A 10 -23.96 -31.25 1.84
C ILE A 10 -24.46 -29.81 1.75
N PHE A 11 -25.60 -29.50 2.38
CA PHE A 11 -26.16 -28.16 2.42
C PHE A 11 -25.28 -27.18 3.20
N THR A 12 -24.70 -27.60 4.33
CA THR A 12 -23.74 -26.79 5.09
C THR A 12 -22.48 -26.49 4.29
N ILE A 13 -21.92 -27.48 3.59
CA ILE A 13 -20.76 -27.28 2.70
C ILE A 13 -21.12 -26.29 1.57
N PHE A 14 -22.33 -26.39 1.01
CA PHE A 14 -22.79 -25.49 -0.04
C PHE A 14 -22.93 -24.04 0.42
N ILE A 15 -23.41 -23.80 1.65
CA ILE A 15 -23.50 -22.46 2.23
C ILE A 15 -22.10 -21.84 2.43
N VAL A 16 -21.10 -22.64 2.84
CA VAL A 16 -19.72 -22.14 3.03
C VAL A 16 -19.10 -21.66 1.71
N ILE A 17 -19.47 -22.25 0.58
CA ILE A 17 -18.98 -21.83 -0.75
C ILE A 17 -19.62 -20.49 -1.20
N LEU A 18 -20.85 -20.19 -0.73
CA LEU A 18 -21.58 -18.98 -1.12
C LEU A 18 -21.15 -17.71 -0.36
N VAL A 19 -20.41 -17.84 0.74
CA VAL A 19 -19.80 -16.69 1.46
C VAL A 19 -18.48 -16.27 0.80
N GLY A 20 -18.39 -16.40 -0.52
CA GLY A 20 -17.25 -15.93 -1.30
C GLY A 20 -17.09 -14.42 -1.13
N CYS A 21 -15.95 -14.03 -0.58
CA CYS A 21 -15.57 -12.65 -0.29
C CYS A 21 -15.89 -11.70 -1.44
N SER A 22 -16.43 -10.51 -1.13
CA SER A 22 -16.49 -9.40 -2.07
C SER A 22 -15.07 -9.00 -2.48
N ASN A 23 -14.63 -9.47 -3.65
CA ASN A 23 -13.33 -9.15 -4.19
C ASN A 23 -13.33 -7.69 -4.64
N LYS A 24 -12.77 -6.80 -3.81
CA LYS A 24 -12.21 -5.56 -4.34
C LYS A 24 -11.05 -5.96 -5.24
N THR A 25 -11.29 -5.99 -6.56
CA THR A 25 -10.23 -6.33 -7.52
C THR A 25 -9.22 -5.18 -7.53
N LEU A 26 -8.02 -5.41 -6.99
CA LEU A 26 -6.91 -4.47 -7.11
C LEU A 26 -6.49 -4.38 -8.58
N LYS A 27 -6.32 -3.16 -9.08
CA LYS A 27 -5.78 -2.95 -10.43
C LYS A 27 -4.27 -3.27 -10.39
N PRO A 28 -3.75 -4.14 -11.27
CA PRO A 28 -2.35 -4.60 -11.22
C PRO A 28 -1.33 -3.45 -11.18
N ASP A 29 -1.52 -2.40 -11.97
CA ASP A 29 -0.56 -1.29 -12.07
C ASP A 29 -1.01 -0.05 -11.25
N SER A 30 -1.68 -0.26 -10.11
CA SER A 30 -2.10 0.81 -9.21
C SER A 30 -1.17 0.97 -8.01
N SER A 31 -1.10 2.19 -7.45
CA SER A 31 -0.34 2.45 -6.21
C SER A 31 -0.79 1.57 -5.04
N ASP A 32 -2.08 1.23 -4.99
CA ASP A 32 -2.64 0.35 -3.97
C ASP A 32 -2.09 -1.08 -4.13
N ASN A 33 -1.96 -1.56 -5.37
CA ASN A 33 -1.39 -2.88 -5.62
C ASN A 33 0.11 -2.91 -5.30
N THR A 34 0.87 -1.90 -5.69
CA THR A 34 2.31 -1.80 -5.33
C THR A 34 2.52 -1.79 -3.82
N SER A 35 1.72 -1.01 -3.08
CA SER A 35 1.80 -0.94 -1.61
C SER A 35 1.44 -2.28 -0.96
N TRP A 36 0.46 -2.99 -1.51
CA TRP A 36 0.07 -4.31 -1.05
C TRP A 36 1.15 -5.36 -1.33
N LEU A 37 1.72 -5.36 -2.54
CA LEU A 37 2.84 -6.25 -2.90
C LEU A 37 4.07 -6.01 -2.02
N MET A 38 4.36 -4.75 -1.69
CA MET A 38 5.43 -4.40 -0.75
C MET A 38 5.19 -5.03 0.62
N LYS A 39 3.98 -4.89 1.17
CA LYS A 39 3.63 -5.55 2.44
C LYS A 39 3.75 -7.06 2.33
N LEU A 40 3.23 -7.65 1.26
CA LEU A 40 3.28 -9.10 1.05
C LEU A 40 4.72 -9.62 0.99
N ALA A 41 5.63 -8.88 0.36
CA ALA A 41 7.05 -9.21 0.31
C ALA A 41 7.67 -9.17 1.72
N ILE A 42 7.36 -8.14 2.51
CA ILE A 42 7.82 -8.04 3.91
C ILE A 42 7.28 -9.20 4.76
N ASP A 43 5.97 -9.48 4.69
CA ASP A 43 5.32 -10.55 5.45
C ASP A 43 5.91 -11.94 5.16
N ASN A 44 6.38 -12.15 3.92
CA ASN A 44 6.97 -13.41 3.47
C ASN A 44 8.50 -13.45 3.57
N ASN A 45 9.14 -12.41 4.11
CA ASN A 45 10.60 -12.27 4.14
C ASN A 45 11.23 -12.43 2.74
N ASP A 46 10.60 -11.83 1.73
CA ASP A 46 11.03 -11.89 0.33
C ASP A 46 11.66 -10.56 -0.10
N TYR A 47 12.95 -10.41 0.21
CA TYR A 47 13.73 -9.21 -0.12
C TYR A 47 13.84 -8.97 -1.63
N GLU A 48 13.96 -10.02 -2.44
CA GLU A 48 14.10 -9.89 -3.90
C GLU A 48 12.83 -9.30 -4.52
N SER A 49 11.66 -9.81 -4.13
CA SER A 49 10.38 -9.23 -4.56
C SER A 49 10.17 -7.82 -4.03
N PHE A 50 10.62 -7.51 -2.81
CA PHE A 50 10.56 -6.16 -2.25
C PHE A 50 11.43 -5.19 -3.06
N ASP A 51 12.68 -5.54 -3.33
CA ASP A 51 13.62 -4.70 -4.09
C ASP A 51 13.17 -4.51 -5.54
N ALA A 52 12.54 -5.53 -6.14
CA ALA A 52 11.99 -5.44 -7.49
C ALA A 52 10.87 -4.41 -7.65
N LEU A 53 10.21 -3.98 -6.57
CA LEU A 53 9.17 -2.93 -6.60
C LEU A 53 9.75 -1.52 -6.73
N PHE A 54 11.06 -1.34 -6.48
CA PHE A 54 11.72 -0.05 -6.68
C PHE A 54 11.94 0.22 -8.17
N SER A 55 11.89 1.51 -8.54
CA SER A 55 12.39 1.95 -9.84
C SER A 55 13.86 1.56 -10.01
N GLU A 56 14.30 1.25 -11.23
CA GLU A 56 15.65 0.72 -11.50
C GLU A 56 16.79 1.50 -10.82
N GLY A 57 16.75 2.84 -10.80
CA GLY A 57 17.77 3.68 -10.17
C GLY A 57 17.75 3.70 -8.63
N ARG A 58 16.81 3.00 -8.00
CA ARG A 58 16.56 2.95 -6.55
C ARG A 58 16.61 1.53 -5.99
N LYS A 59 16.84 0.51 -6.82
CA LYS A 59 17.10 -0.85 -6.33
C LYS A 59 18.34 -0.86 -5.44
N GLY A 60 18.29 -1.63 -4.36
CA GLY A 60 19.28 -1.67 -3.30
C GLY A 60 19.33 -0.41 -2.43
N SER A 61 18.34 0.49 -2.52
CA SER A 61 18.28 1.68 -1.64
C SER A 61 17.92 1.36 -0.19
N ILE A 62 17.37 0.17 0.05
CA ILE A 62 17.17 -0.43 1.36
C ILE A 62 17.96 -1.72 1.35
N SER A 63 18.86 -1.92 2.31
CA SER A 63 19.64 -3.14 2.45
C SER A 63 18.78 -4.30 2.97
N GLU A 64 19.23 -5.53 2.78
CA GLU A 64 18.58 -6.72 3.35
C GLU A 64 18.50 -6.65 4.89
N SER A 65 19.49 -6.03 5.55
CA SER A 65 19.45 -5.80 7.00
C SER A 65 18.32 -4.85 7.40
N GLU A 66 18.17 -3.72 6.70
CA GLU A 66 17.09 -2.77 6.95
C GLU A 66 15.72 -3.36 6.60
N PHE A 67 15.64 -4.20 5.57
CA PHE A 67 14.43 -4.95 5.23
C PHE A 67 14.00 -5.90 6.35
N ASN A 68 14.95 -6.59 6.99
CA ASN A 68 14.64 -7.48 8.11
C ASN A 68 14.05 -6.70 9.31
N GLU A 69 14.48 -5.46 9.54
CA GLU A 69 13.88 -4.60 10.58
C GLU A 69 12.41 -4.27 10.28
N LEU A 70 11.99 -4.29 9.00
CA LEU A 70 10.59 -4.06 8.63
C LEU A 70 9.65 -5.21 9.04
N GLN A 71 10.17 -6.42 9.24
CA GLN A 71 9.36 -7.55 9.68
C GLN A 71 8.90 -7.41 11.12
N ASP A 72 9.68 -6.72 11.95
CA ASP A 72 9.36 -6.50 13.35
C ASP A 72 8.23 -5.49 13.54
N ILE A 73 7.93 -4.68 12.51
CA ILE A 73 6.86 -3.67 12.55
C ILE A 73 5.57 -4.11 11.86
N THR A 74 5.58 -5.19 11.06
CA THR A 74 4.36 -5.63 10.37
C THR A 74 3.41 -6.32 11.34
N THR A 75 2.12 -6.09 11.12
CA THR A 75 1.05 -6.81 11.83
C THR A 75 0.09 -7.43 10.84
N ALA A 76 -0.82 -8.27 11.33
CA ALA A 76 -1.88 -8.86 10.52
C ALA A 76 -2.81 -7.80 9.90
N GLY A 77 -2.95 -6.63 10.55
CA GLY A 77 -3.74 -5.51 10.05
C GLY A 77 -2.88 -4.44 9.38
N THR A 78 -3.36 -3.83 8.31
CA THR A 78 -2.73 -2.64 7.73
C THR A 78 -3.79 -1.69 7.22
N ASP A 79 -3.66 -0.44 7.61
CA ASP A 79 -4.45 0.67 7.09
C ASP A 79 -3.64 1.40 6.01
N TYR A 80 -4.20 1.50 4.81
CA TYR A 80 -3.54 2.13 3.67
C TYR A 80 -4.09 3.54 3.49
N LYS A 81 -3.24 4.54 3.70
CA LYS A 81 -3.57 5.94 3.49
C LYS A 81 -2.75 6.49 2.34
N ARG A 82 -3.41 7.20 1.42
CA ARG A 82 -2.73 7.87 0.32
C ARG A 82 -2.53 9.34 0.66
N TYR A 83 -1.30 9.80 0.47
CA TYR A 83 -0.94 11.19 0.57
C TYR A 83 -0.31 11.66 -0.73
N GLU A 84 -0.65 12.88 -1.14
CA GLU A 84 0.04 13.60 -2.21
C GLU A 84 0.78 14.80 -1.61
N LEU A 85 2.03 14.98 -2.00
CA LEU A 85 2.82 16.17 -1.66
C LEU A 85 2.73 17.16 -2.82
N LEU A 86 2.21 18.35 -2.55
CA LEU A 86 2.19 19.46 -3.51
C LEU A 86 3.29 20.45 -3.13
N THR A 87 4.25 20.66 -4.02
CA THR A 87 5.34 21.64 -3.85
C THR A 87 5.08 22.84 -4.75
N PHE A 88 4.97 24.03 -4.15
CA PHE A 88 4.77 25.28 -4.87
C PHE A 88 6.12 25.95 -5.17
N GLU A 89 6.16 26.75 -6.23
CA GLU A 89 7.37 27.48 -6.66
C GLU A 89 7.93 28.41 -5.57
N ASN A 90 7.08 28.88 -4.66
CA ASN A 90 7.48 29.71 -3.51
C ASN A 90 8.09 28.90 -2.34
N GLY A 91 8.32 27.60 -2.52
CA GLY A 91 8.89 26.72 -1.50
C GLY A 91 7.92 26.29 -0.40
N GLN A 92 6.63 26.62 -0.52
CA GLN A 92 5.60 26.05 0.36
C GLN A 92 5.23 24.65 -0.11
N MET A 93 4.87 23.79 0.84
CA MET A 93 4.51 22.40 0.60
C MET A 93 3.21 22.06 1.32
N LEU A 94 2.32 21.33 0.65
CA LEU A 94 1.10 20.78 1.24
C LEU A 94 1.13 19.26 1.20
N LEU A 95 0.77 18.63 2.30
CA LEU A 95 0.49 17.20 2.36
C LEU A 95 -1.03 17.00 2.33
N VAL A 96 -1.52 16.34 1.28
CA VAL A 96 -2.95 16.16 1.01
C VAL A 96 -3.31 14.69 1.20
N ARG A 97 -4.20 14.40 2.14
CA ARG A 97 -4.75 13.05 2.34
C ARG A 97 -5.89 12.81 1.37
N LEU A 98 -5.80 11.73 0.60
CA LEU A 98 -6.80 11.33 -0.37
C LEU A 98 -7.56 10.08 0.08
N ALA A 99 -8.88 10.11 -0.07
CA ALA A 99 -9.76 8.99 0.25
C ALA A 99 -10.77 8.75 -0.88
N PRO A 100 -11.18 7.50 -1.13
CA PRO A 100 -12.31 7.24 -2.02
C PRO A 100 -13.59 7.85 -1.43
N SER A 101 -14.41 8.41 -2.31
CA SER A 101 -15.79 8.82 -2.02
C SER A 101 -16.66 7.58 -1.71
N ASP A 102 -17.84 7.76 -1.12
CA ASP A 102 -18.77 6.68 -0.73
C ASP A 102 -19.11 5.70 -1.87
N ASN A 103 -19.06 6.17 -3.12
CA ASN A 103 -19.28 5.37 -4.32
C ASN A 103 -18.03 4.67 -4.88
N ASN A 104 -16.86 4.83 -4.25
CA ASN A 104 -15.54 4.30 -4.66
C ASN A 104 -15.11 4.60 -6.11
N THR A 105 -15.80 5.48 -6.82
CA THR A 105 -15.48 5.86 -8.20
C THR A 105 -14.67 7.16 -8.28
N GLU A 106 -14.78 8.00 -7.26
CA GLU A 106 -14.13 9.30 -7.19
C GLU A 106 -13.16 9.35 -6.01
N ILE A 107 -12.01 9.99 -6.21
CA ILE A 107 -11.06 10.30 -5.14
C ILE A 107 -11.32 11.71 -4.66
N LYS A 108 -11.44 11.87 -3.34
CA LYS A 108 -11.71 13.14 -2.68
C LYS A 108 -10.59 13.51 -1.72
N ILE A 109 -10.46 14.81 -1.47
CA ILE A 109 -9.56 15.35 -0.44
C ILE A 109 -10.24 15.13 0.91
N GLU A 110 -9.58 14.40 1.80
CA GLU A 110 -10.04 14.17 3.17
C GLU A 110 -9.38 15.17 4.14
N ASN A 111 -8.11 15.51 3.92
CA ASN A 111 -7.39 16.45 4.77
C ASN A 111 -6.28 17.18 3.99
N VAL A 112 -5.94 18.39 4.43
CA VAL A 112 -4.83 19.20 3.90
C VAL A 112 -4.02 19.74 5.06
N MET A 113 -2.71 19.54 5.01
CA MET A 113 -1.76 20.04 6.00
C MET A 113 -0.66 20.84 5.33
N LEU A 114 -0.34 22.02 5.88
CA LEU A 114 0.89 22.74 5.53
C LEU A 114 2.08 21.99 6.13
N VAL A 115 3.06 21.64 5.30
CA VAL A 115 4.28 20.97 5.78
C VAL A 115 5.12 21.99 6.56
N PRO A 116 5.41 21.76 7.85
CA PRO A 116 6.26 22.64 8.64
C PRO A 116 7.66 22.80 8.03
N ASP A 117 8.25 23.97 8.17
CA ASP A 117 9.55 24.28 7.55
C ASP A 117 10.66 23.29 7.94
N GLU A 118 10.66 22.84 9.19
CA GLU A 118 11.57 21.82 9.74
C GLU A 118 11.43 20.44 9.06
N MET A 119 10.25 20.09 8.56
CA MET A 119 9.99 18.82 7.88
C MET A 119 10.26 18.89 6.37
N LYS A 120 10.31 20.08 5.78
CA LYS A 120 10.51 20.25 4.33
C LYS A 120 11.80 19.60 3.82
N ALA A 121 12.83 19.51 4.66
CA ALA A 121 14.10 18.88 4.31
C ALA A 121 13.94 17.39 3.96
N MET A 122 12.99 16.68 4.58
CA MET A 122 12.77 15.24 4.38
C MET A 122 12.28 14.89 2.96
N PHE A 123 11.74 15.87 2.23
CA PHE A 123 11.16 15.67 0.90
C PHE A 123 12.06 16.16 -0.24
N LYS A 124 13.20 16.81 0.06
CA LYS A 124 14.09 17.38 -0.97
C LYS A 124 14.89 16.33 -1.74
N ASP A 125 15.13 15.17 -1.13
CA ASP A 125 15.90 14.07 -1.73
C ASP A 125 15.06 13.12 -2.59
N LEU A 126 13.77 13.40 -2.75
CA LEU A 126 12.83 12.60 -3.54
C LEU A 126 12.67 13.10 -4.99
N ASP A 127 13.37 14.18 -5.36
CA ASP A 127 13.34 14.73 -6.72
C ASP A 127 14.64 14.38 -7.49
N PRO A 128 14.61 13.40 -8.41
CA PRO A 128 15.76 13.13 -9.28
C PRO A 128 16.10 14.29 -10.23
N ALA A 129 15.22 15.28 -10.42
CA ALA A 129 15.52 16.48 -11.20
C ALA A 129 16.37 17.51 -10.43
N ILE A 130 16.50 17.37 -9.09
CA ILE A 130 17.33 18.26 -8.25
C ILE A 130 18.64 17.59 -7.83
N THR A 131 18.71 16.25 -7.83
CA THR A 131 20.00 15.56 -7.68
C THR A 131 20.73 15.55 -9.02
N GLY A 132 21.44 16.64 -9.32
CA GLY A 132 22.36 16.75 -10.45
C GLY A 132 23.50 15.73 -10.36
N LYS A 133 23.21 14.46 -10.66
CA LYS A 133 24.18 13.41 -10.94
C LYS A 133 23.93 12.95 -12.38
N PRO A 134 24.96 12.91 -13.24
CA PRO A 134 24.80 12.50 -14.63
C PRO A 134 24.26 11.06 -14.76
#